data_AF-A0A1F3LW59-F1
#
_entry.id   AF-A0A1F3LW59-F1
#
_cell.length_a   1.000
_cell.length_b   1.000
_cell.length_c   1.000
_cell.angle_alpha   90.00
_cell.angle_beta   90.00
_cell.angle_gamma   90.00
#
_symmetry.space_group_name_H-M   'P 1'
#
loop_
_entity.id
_entity.type
_entity.pdbx_description
1 polymer ?
#
loop_
_entity_poly.entity_id
_entity_poly.type
_entity_poly.pdbx_seq_one_letter_code
_entity_poly.pdbx_strand_id
1 'polypeptide(L)'
;MFEKKPHLNIIDCYNVMVKHGPQGVSKEDLVLMKSLIITTDWIAGDAAASKMLNIETERIEYIPIAHKMGLGNMNLESLNIRRIKM
;
A
#
# COMPACT_ATOMS: atom_id res chain seq x y z
N MET A 1 -14.97 -4.70 16.97
CA MET A 1 -13.61 -4.92 16.43
C MET A 1 -13.54 -6.34 15.90
N PHE A 2 -12.93 -6.58 14.74
CA PHE A 2 -12.81 -7.94 14.21
C PHE A 2 -12.01 -8.82 15.18
N GLU A 3 -12.53 -9.99 15.50
CA GLU A 3 -11.91 -10.96 16.42
C GLU A 3 -10.56 -11.48 15.91
N LYS A 4 -10.36 -11.42 14.59
CA LYS A 4 -9.15 -11.86 13.90
C LYS A 4 -8.67 -10.79 12.92
N LYS A 5 -7.37 -10.48 12.94
CA LYS A 5 -6.75 -9.64 11.91
C LYS A 5 -6.61 -10.43 10.59
N PRO A 6 -6.66 -9.76 9.43
CA PRO A 6 -6.27 -10.38 8.15
C PRO A 6 -4.87 -10.99 8.28
N HIS A 7 -4.71 -12.22 7.78
CA HIS A 7 -3.42 -12.93 7.84
C HIS A 7 -2.52 -12.58 6.66
N LEU A 8 -3.13 -12.20 5.55
CA LEU A 8 -2.46 -11.88 4.30
C LEU A 8 -3.21 -10.73 3.63
N ASN A 9 -2.47 -9.74 3.20
CA ASN A 9 -2.94 -8.59 2.45
C ASN A 9 -2.19 -8.60 1.11
N ILE A 10 -2.95 -8.44 0.04
CA ILE A 10 -2.44 -8.38 -1.32
C ILE A 10 -2.93 -7.06 -1.90
N ILE A 11 -1.99 -6.21 -2.31
CA ILE A 11 -2.29 -4.92 -2.93
C ILE A 11 -1.91 -5.03 -4.39
N ASP A 12 -2.92 -4.95 -5.26
CA ASP A 12 -2.72 -4.88 -6.69
C ASP A 12 -2.11 -3.53 -7.07
N CYS A 13 -0.87 -3.58 -7.55
CA CYS A 13 -0.14 -2.44 -8.08
C CYS A 13 0.20 -2.70 -9.56
N TYR A 14 -0.69 -3.35 -10.31
CA TYR A 14 -0.46 -3.66 -11.72
C TYR A 14 -0.92 -2.50 -12.61
N ASN A 15 -2.20 -2.15 -12.55
CA ASN A 15 -2.79 -0.98 -13.22
C ASN A 15 -3.30 0.00 -12.15
N VAL A 16 -2.52 1.02 -11.87
CA VAL A 16 -2.78 1.93 -10.75
C VAL A 16 -3.41 3.22 -11.25
N MET A 17 -4.58 3.57 -10.70
CA MET A 17 -5.26 4.82 -11.01
C MET A 17 -4.60 5.98 -10.26
N VAL A 18 -4.09 6.97 -11.01
CA VAL A 18 -3.35 8.11 -10.44
C VAL A 18 -4.05 9.45 -10.65
N LYS A 19 -5.10 9.48 -11.49
CA LYS A 19 -5.90 10.67 -11.80
C LYS A 19 -7.38 10.32 -11.82
N HIS A 20 -8.23 11.30 -11.53
CA HIS A 20 -9.70 11.22 -11.62
C HIS A 20 -10.33 9.97 -10.97
N GLY A 21 -9.72 9.46 -9.90
CA GLY A 21 -10.29 8.34 -9.13
C GLY A 21 -11.55 8.73 -8.36
N PRO A 22 -12.36 7.75 -7.90
CA PRO A 22 -12.13 6.30 -7.94
C PRO A 22 -12.63 5.59 -9.21
N GLN A 23 -13.47 6.24 -10.03
CA GLN A 23 -14.03 5.64 -11.24
C GLN A 23 -13.11 5.75 -12.47
N GLY A 24 -12.30 6.82 -12.54
CA GLY A 24 -11.52 7.15 -13.72
C GLY A 24 -12.40 7.69 -14.86
N VAL A 25 -11.78 8.42 -15.79
CA VAL A 25 -12.45 8.92 -17.00
C VAL A 25 -11.96 8.17 -18.23
N SER A 26 -10.68 7.79 -18.26
CA SER A 26 -10.09 7.06 -19.38
C SER A 26 -8.88 6.20 -18.99
N LYS A 27 -8.31 5.46 -19.94
CA LYS A 27 -7.14 4.60 -19.69
C LYS A 27 -5.87 5.41 -19.38
N GLU A 28 -5.83 6.67 -19.79
CA GLU A 28 -4.74 7.61 -19.54
C GLU A 28 -4.64 8.03 -18.07
N ASP A 29 -5.68 7.77 -17.27
CA ASP A 29 -5.66 7.95 -15.81
C ASP A 29 -4.93 6.81 -15.08
N LEU A 30 -4.58 5.73 -15.78
CA LEU A 30 -3.91 4.55 -15.25
C LEU A 30 -2.41 4.57 -15.56
N VAL A 31 -1.61 4.08 -14.62
CA VAL A 31 -0.19 3.80 -14.79
C VAL A 31 0.05 2.29 -14.64
N LEU A 32 0.68 1.71 -15.67
CA LEU A 32 1.06 0.30 -15.69
C LEU A 32 2.35 0.09 -14.89
N MET A 33 2.24 -0.25 -13.61
CA MET A 33 3.37 -0.46 -12.68
C MET A 33 3.87 -1.92 -12.64
N LYS A 34 3.04 -2.89 -13.07
CA LYS A 34 3.35 -4.33 -13.10
C LYS A 34 3.93 -4.88 -11.79
N SER A 35 3.40 -4.44 -10.67
CA SER A 35 3.87 -4.81 -9.34
C SER A 35 2.76 -5.40 -8.48
N LEU A 36 3.13 -6.20 -7.48
CA LEU A 36 2.20 -6.74 -6.50
C LEU A 36 2.88 -6.66 -5.13
N ILE A 37 2.16 -6.13 -4.13
CA ILE A 37 2.64 -6.09 -2.75
C ILE A 37 1.90 -7.17 -1.96
N ILE A 38 2.66 -8.00 -1.25
CA ILE A 38 2.13 -9.10 -0.45
C ILE A 38 2.72 -8.98 0.95
N THR A 39 1.86 -8.94 1.97
CA THR A 39 2.29 -8.70 3.36
C THR A 39 1.29 -9.26 4.38
N THR A 40 1.78 -9.64 5.55
CA THR A 40 0.93 -9.98 6.71
C THR A 40 0.59 -8.74 7.56
N ASP A 41 1.26 -7.62 7.32
CA ASP A 41 1.03 -6.33 7.96
C ASP A 41 0.44 -5.35 6.96
N TRP A 42 -0.84 -5.02 7.15
CA TRP A 42 -1.60 -4.15 6.26
C TRP A 42 -1.08 -2.70 6.26
N ILE A 43 -0.58 -2.20 7.39
CA ILE A 43 0.02 -0.85 7.46
C ILE A 43 1.33 -0.79 6.70
N ALA A 44 2.16 -1.84 6.79
CA ALA A 44 3.37 -1.94 5.97
C ALA A 44 3.04 -2.02 4.48
N GLY A 45 1.95 -2.71 4.12
CA GLY A 45 1.45 -2.78 2.75
C GLY A 45 1.09 -1.41 2.19
N ASP A 46 0.24 -0.68 2.92
CA ASP A 46 -0.22 0.65 2.49
C ASP A 46 0.93 1.67 2.48
N ALA A 47 1.87 1.59 3.43
CA ALA A 47 3.08 2.39 3.42
C ALA A 47 4.00 2.09 2.23
N ALA A 48 4.05 0.84 1.76
CA ALA A 48 4.77 0.50 0.53
C ALA A 48 4.02 1.00 -0.72
N ALA A 49 2.69 0.90 -0.73
CA ALA A 49 1.85 1.37 -1.82
C ALA A 49 1.91 2.90 -2.00
N SER A 50 1.97 3.68 -0.91
CA SER A 50 2.16 5.14 -0.98
C SER A 50 3.47 5.51 -1.69
N LYS A 51 4.55 4.78 -1.40
CA LYS A 51 5.85 4.98 -2.07
C LYS A 51 5.79 4.59 -3.55
N MET A 52 5.01 3.59 -3.94
CA MET A 52 4.75 3.28 -5.36
C MET A 52 4.00 4.41 -6.09
N LEU A 53 3.13 5.13 -5.38
CA LEU A 53 2.43 6.31 -5.89
C LEU A 53 3.27 7.59 -5.86
N ASN A 54 4.52 7.55 -5.38
CA ASN A 54 5.35 8.74 -5.09
C ASN A 54 4.65 9.74 -4.15
N ILE A 55 3.87 9.23 -3.20
CA ILE A 55 3.21 10.02 -2.16
C ILE A 55 3.93 9.75 -0.85
N GLU A 56 4.26 10.82 -0.11
CA GLU A 56 4.78 10.67 1.25
C GLU A 56 3.76 9.97 2.14
N THR A 57 4.20 8.91 2.81
CA THR A 57 3.35 8.04 3.63
C THR A 57 2.60 8.82 4.70
N GLU A 58 3.23 9.85 5.26
CA GLU A 58 2.68 10.74 6.28
C GLU A 58 1.50 11.58 5.79
N ARG A 59 1.36 11.79 4.46
CA ARG A 59 0.21 12.50 3.89
C ARG A 59 -1.06 11.65 3.88
N ILE A 60 -0.94 10.33 4.04
CA ILE A 60 -2.06 9.42 4.16
C ILE A 60 -2.33 9.20 5.65
N GLU A 61 -3.13 10.10 6.24
CA GLU A 61 -3.24 10.30 7.69
C GLU A 61 -3.53 9.03 8.51
N TYR A 62 -4.29 8.07 7.96
CA TYR A 62 -4.61 6.85 8.70
C TYR A 62 -3.38 5.97 8.95
N ILE A 63 -2.34 6.04 8.10
CA ILE A 63 -1.13 5.21 8.23
C ILE A 63 -0.36 5.55 9.51
N PRO A 64 0.06 6.81 9.77
CA PRO A 64 0.74 7.15 11.01
C PRO A 64 -0.15 6.99 12.25
N ILE A 65 -1.47 7.20 12.13
CA ILE A 65 -2.41 6.96 13.23
C ILE A 65 -2.41 5.48 13.61
N ALA A 66 -2.62 4.59 12.63
CA ALA A 66 -2.67 3.16 12.87
C ALA A 66 -1.32 2.59 13.36
N HIS A 67 -0.22 3.13 12.87
CA HIS A 67 1.12 2.81 13.38
C HIS A 67 1.27 3.18 14.86
N LYS A 68 0.90 4.40 15.26
CA LYS A 68 0.93 4.85 16.67
C LYS A 68 0.02 4.00 17.57
N MET A 69 -1.06 3.45 17.02
CA MET A 69 -1.96 2.53 17.71
C MET A 69 -1.43 1.09 17.80
N GLY A 70 -0.24 0.79 17.24
CA GLY A 70 0.34 -0.56 17.24
C GLY A 70 -0.40 -1.54 16.34
N LEU A 71 -1.17 -1.06 15.35
CA LEU A 71 -1.93 -1.91 14.43
C LEU A 71 -1.08 -2.50 13.30
N GLY A 72 0.09 -1.91 13.05
CA GLY A 72 1.09 -2.34 12.07
C GLY A 72 2.27 -1.35 12.00
N ASN A 73 3.20 -1.58 11.09
CA ASN A 73 4.44 -0.82 10.97
C ASN A 73 4.48 0.03 9.69
N MET A 74 4.58 1.35 9.84
CA MET A 74 4.75 2.26 8.69
C MET A 74 6.21 2.41 8.25
N ASN A 75 7.18 2.07 9.10
CA ASN A 75 8.61 2.24 8.81
C ASN A 75 9.14 1.06 7.99
N LEU A 76 9.11 1.22 6.66
CA LEU A 76 9.57 0.20 5.71
C LEU A 76 11.05 -0.14 5.84
N GLU A 77 11.90 0.80 6.28
CA GLU A 77 13.34 0.57 6.44
C GLU A 77 13.65 -0.43 7.56
N SER A 78 12.75 -0.54 8.54
CA SER A 78 12.85 -1.52 9.61
C SER A 78 12.42 -2.94 9.21
N LEU A 79 11.88 -3.12 8.00
CA LEU A 79 11.31 -4.38 7.54
C LEU A 79 12.23 -5.10 6.54
N ASN A 80 12.21 -6.43 6.58
CA ASN A 80 12.89 -7.26 5.58
C ASN A 80 12.03 -7.42 4.32
N ILE A 81 12.17 -6.46 3.40
CA ILE A 81 11.42 -6.46 2.14
C ILE A 81 12.15 -7.29 1.08
N ARG A 82 11.51 -8.36 0.62
CA ARG A 82 12.02 -9.20 -0.48
C ARG A 82 11.41 -8.76 -1.81
N ARG A 83 12.26 -8.50 -2.80
CA ARG A 83 11.84 -8.22 -4.18
C ARG A 83 12.03 -9.47 -5.03
N ILE A 84 10.92 -10.02 -5.51
CA ILE A 84 10.92 -11.21 -6.38
C ILE A 84 10.64 -10.73 -7.80
N LYS A 85 11.54 -11.06 -8.73
CA LYS A 85 11.30 -10.88 -10.17
C LYS A 85 10.94 -12.24 -10.74
N MET A 86 9.85 -12.27 -11.51
CA MET A 86 9.44 -13.42 -12.31
C MET A 86 9.92 -13.26 -13.74
#